data_AF-V4AW24-F1
#
_entry.id   AF-V4AW24-F1
#
_cell.length_a   1.000
_cell.length_b   1.000
_cell.length_c   1.000
_cell.angle_alpha   90.00
_cell.angle_beta   90.00
_cell.angle_gamma   90.00
#
_symmetry.space_group_name_H-M   'P 1'
#
loop_
_entity.id
_entity.type
_entity.pdbx_description
1 polymer ?
#
loop_
_entity_poly.entity_id
_entity_poly.type
_entity_poly.pdbx_seq_one_letter_code
_entity_poly.pdbx_strand_id
1 'polypeptide(L)'
;MKDQTENISPPLKKLKVEAEPVISEKLIDSDSSKTVFDPLCIQNEKTGDLFVIPSENYDKNIKRKTRKWRPIMKMNPFPIKEYLQLSFVEAFFLCYGLGCLIVQNSERNIDIKSLWKLFCTKQRNFIPSYICYHYFRSKGWVPKSGLKFGCDYILYKVGPPFYHGSYSVIIQYVEEGSLKPVSGYYQRKLSWRSLCGLNRITEHVGKEVLICYVIKPKSISDETFSSDFISHFKVKEIMLSRWVSSQERQNKETEDIP
;
A
#
# COMPACT_ATOMS: atom_id res chain seq x y z
N MET A 1 37.91 9.51 -33.15
CA MET A 1 38.36 9.17 -31.77
C MET A 1 37.09 9.08 -30.93
N LYS A 2 36.94 7.97 -30.20
CA LYS A 2 35.72 7.58 -29.49
C LYS A 2 35.60 8.41 -28.22
N ASP A 3 34.49 9.10 -28.00
CA ASP A 3 34.09 9.55 -26.66
C ASP A 3 32.94 8.68 -26.18
N GLN A 4 33.28 7.85 -25.20
CA GLN A 4 32.37 7.10 -24.34
C GLN A 4 32.00 8.03 -23.19
N THR A 5 30.71 8.31 -23.00
CA THR A 5 30.20 8.88 -21.76
C THR A 5 29.18 7.91 -21.19
N GLU A 6 29.50 7.46 -19.98
CA GLU A 6 28.97 6.31 -19.27
C GLU A 6 27.50 6.51 -18.86
N ASN A 7 26.67 5.51 -19.16
CA ASN A 7 25.34 5.35 -18.60
C ASN A 7 25.46 4.93 -17.13
N ILE A 8 25.32 5.90 -16.21
CA ILE A 8 25.24 5.62 -14.77
C ILE A 8 23.80 5.20 -14.46
N SER A 9 23.53 3.91 -14.59
CA SER A 9 22.33 3.28 -14.01
C SER A 9 22.45 3.26 -12.47
N PRO A 10 21.42 3.68 -11.71
CA PRO A 10 21.46 3.60 -10.25
C PRO A 10 21.55 2.14 -9.79
N PRO A 11 22.17 1.87 -8.62
CA PRO A 11 22.39 0.50 -8.18
C PRO A 11 21.05 -0.17 -7.84
N LEU A 12 20.84 -1.35 -8.41
CA LEU A 12 19.78 -2.28 -8.02
C LEU A 12 19.91 -2.57 -6.51
N LYS A 13 19.07 -1.95 -5.69
CA LYS A 13 18.92 -2.35 -4.27
C LYS A 13 18.29 -3.74 -4.25
N LYS A 14 19.11 -4.77 -4.03
CA LYS A 14 18.64 -6.12 -3.69
C LYS A 14 17.89 -6.03 -2.34
N LEU A 15 16.57 -5.92 -2.38
CA LEU A 15 15.74 -6.17 -1.21
C LEU A 15 15.63 -7.69 -1.03
N LYS A 16 16.59 -8.23 -0.29
CA LYS A 16 16.57 -9.61 0.20
C LYS A 16 15.55 -9.67 1.33
N VAL A 17 14.35 -10.16 1.04
CA VAL A 17 13.37 -10.49 2.09
C VAL A 17 13.65 -11.93 2.50
N GLU A 18 14.60 -12.11 3.42
CA GLU A 18 14.86 -13.40 4.06
C GLU A 18 13.88 -13.62 5.22
N ALA A 19 13.15 -14.73 5.13
CA ALA A 19 12.50 -15.33 6.29
C ALA A 19 13.55 -16.18 7.03
N GLU A 20 13.83 -15.78 8.26
CA GLU A 20 14.67 -16.41 9.30
C GLU A 20 16.20 -16.13 9.28
N PRO A 21 16.83 -16.02 10.47
CA PRO A 21 18.01 -15.20 10.67
C PRO A 21 19.31 -16.02 10.57
N VAL A 22 20.16 -15.68 9.60
CA VAL A 22 21.58 -15.98 9.70
C VAL A 22 22.24 -14.86 10.51
N ILE A 23 22.50 -15.13 11.79
CA ILE A 23 23.30 -14.26 12.65
C ILE A 23 24.74 -14.28 12.11
N SER A 24 25.17 -13.17 11.53
CA SER A 24 26.58 -12.86 11.31
C SER A 24 26.84 -11.39 11.62
N GLU A 25 26.87 -11.06 12.91
CA GLU A 25 27.43 -9.80 13.37
C GLU A 25 28.97 -9.91 13.40
N LYS A 26 29.59 -9.58 12.28
CA LYS A 26 30.93 -8.98 12.26
C LYS A 26 30.81 -7.65 11.53
N LEU A 27 30.63 -6.58 12.29
CA LEU A 27 31.05 -5.20 12.03
C LEU A 27 30.40 -4.29 13.09
N ILE A 28 30.95 -4.34 14.31
CA ILE A 28 30.86 -3.20 15.22
C ILE A 28 32.22 -2.53 15.11
N ASP A 29 32.22 -1.39 14.43
CA ASP A 29 33.35 -0.46 14.39
C ASP A 29 33.68 -0.04 15.82
N SER A 30 34.90 -0.33 16.23
CA SER A 30 35.45 0.04 17.53
C SER A 30 35.83 1.52 17.51
N ASP A 31 34.88 2.42 17.76
CA ASP A 31 35.12 3.73 18.39
C ASP A 31 33.82 4.54 18.51
N SER A 32 33.18 4.47 19.69
CA SER A 32 32.40 5.58 20.28
C SER A 32 31.79 5.18 21.62
N SER A 33 32.62 5.22 22.66
CA SER A 33 32.19 5.22 24.06
C SER A 33 31.51 6.54 24.44
N LYS A 34 30.31 6.82 23.91
CA LYS A 34 29.44 7.89 24.43
C LYS A 34 27.98 7.45 24.42
N THR A 35 27.56 6.81 25.51
CA THR A 35 26.15 6.61 25.82
C THR A 35 25.44 7.97 25.93
N VAL A 36 24.55 8.27 24.99
CA VAL A 36 23.73 9.49 25.00
C VAL A 36 22.57 9.28 25.98
N PHE A 37 22.80 9.51 27.27
CA PHE A 37 21.73 9.51 28.27
C PHE A 37 21.16 10.93 28.43
N ASP A 38 19.83 11.06 28.47
CA ASP A 38 19.15 12.31 28.80
C ASP A 38 19.45 12.69 30.27
N PRO A 39 19.87 13.94 30.56
CA PRO A 39 20.23 14.39 31.90
C PRO A 39 19.11 14.30 32.96
N LEU A 40 17.87 13.96 32.56
CA LEU A 40 16.72 13.82 33.46
C LEU A 40 16.37 12.37 33.84
N CYS A 41 17.07 11.35 33.32
CA CYS A 41 16.82 9.94 33.65
C CYS A 41 17.37 9.56 35.03
N ILE A 42 16.56 8.89 35.86
CA ILE A 42 16.98 8.37 37.18
C ILE A 42 17.27 6.87 37.04
N GLN A 43 18.51 6.51 37.36
CA GLN A 43 19.08 5.15 37.47
C GLN A 43 18.86 4.22 36.27
N ASN A 44 19.96 4.03 35.53
CA ASN A 44 20.05 3.18 34.34
C ASN A 44 20.01 1.69 34.72
N GLU A 45 18.94 0.98 34.34
CA GLU A 45 19.13 -0.39 33.88
C GLU A 45 20.02 -0.31 32.64
N LYS A 46 21.22 -0.92 32.69
CA LYS A 46 22.28 -0.73 31.67
C LYS A 46 21.89 -1.20 30.25
N THR A 47 20.73 -1.84 30.07
CA THR A 47 20.36 -2.59 28.86
C THR A 47 18.92 -2.34 28.40
N GLY A 48 18.23 -1.29 28.85
CA GLY A 48 16.86 -1.00 28.43
C GLY A 48 16.77 -0.17 27.14
N ASP A 49 15.77 -0.46 26.29
CA ASP A 49 15.54 0.27 25.03
C ASP A 49 14.28 1.17 25.07
N LEU A 50 13.50 1.13 26.17
CA LEU A 50 12.22 1.83 26.28
C LEU A 50 12.19 2.84 27.44
N PHE A 51 11.76 4.07 27.19
CA PHE A 51 11.47 5.05 28.24
C PHE A 51 10.07 4.87 28.80
N VAL A 52 9.98 4.56 30.09
CA VAL A 52 8.75 4.33 30.84
C VAL A 52 8.59 5.37 31.93
N ILE A 53 7.41 5.97 32.07
CA ILE A 53 7.06 6.83 33.21
C ILE A 53 6.29 5.97 34.22
N PRO A 54 6.84 5.67 35.40
CA PRO A 54 6.14 4.86 36.41
C PRO A 54 4.86 5.56 36.87
N SER A 55 3.79 4.79 37.03
CA SER A 55 2.51 5.26 37.59
C SER A 55 2.62 5.66 39.07
N GLU A 56 3.71 5.36 39.76
CA GLU A 56 3.95 5.78 41.15
C GLU A 56 4.18 7.31 41.26
N ASN A 57 4.55 7.97 40.16
CA ASN A 57 4.58 9.44 40.07
C ASN A 57 3.21 10.05 39.73
N TYR A 58 2.13 9.25 39.68
CA TYR A 58 0.76 9.69 39.44
C TYR A 58 0.09 10.13 40.75
N ASP A 59 0.80 10.88 41.59
CA ASP A 59 0.24 11.46 42.80
C ASP A 59 -0.84 12.50 42.40
N LYS A 60 -2.09 12.22 42.75
CA LYS A 60 -3.27 13.04 42.39
C LYS A 60 -3.19 14.45 42.97
N ASN A 61 -2.31 14.68 43.96
CA ASN A 61 -2.19 15.93 44.70
C ASN A 61 -1.12 16.90 44.13
N ILE A 62 -0.33 16.49 43.12
CA ILE A 62 0.69 17.35 42.51
C ILE A 62 0.09 18.16 41.36
N LYS A 63 0.00 19.49 41.53
CA LYS A 63 -0.44 20.44 40.50
C LYS A 63 0.36 20.22 39.21
N ARG A 64 -0.31 20.16 38.04
CA ARG A 64 0.30 19.88 36.73
C ARG A 64 1.57 20.70 36.40
N LYS A 65 1.73 21.90 36.97
CA LYS A 65 2.88 22.80 36.75
C LYS A 65 4.21 22.36 37.40
N THR A 66 4.21 21.46 38.39
CA THR A 66 5.44 21.01 39.09
C THR A 66 5.85 19.57 38.77
N ARG A 67 5.22 18.95 37.76
CA ARG A 67 5.54 17.58 37.33
C ARG A 67 6.91 17.56 36.65
N LYS A 68 7.95 17.13 37.39
CA LYS A 68 9.28 16.93 36.83
C LYS A 68 9.27 15.64 35.99
N TRP A 69 9.49 15.76 34.69
CA TRP A 69 9.60 14.63 33.77
C TRP A 69 10.79 13.77 34.20
N ARG A 70 10.53 12.50 34.55
CA ARG A 70 11.53 11.53 35.08
C ARG A 70 11.27 10.15 34.45
N PRO A 71 11.59 9.95 33.17
CA PRO A 71 11.46 8.65 32.53
C PRO A 71 12.54 7.68 33.05
N ILE A 72 12.16 6.41 33.19
CA ILE A 72 13.03 5.29 33.56
C ILE A 72 13.21 4.42 32.32
N MET A 73 14.43 4.01 32.04
CA MET A 73 14.73 3.09 30.95
C MET A 73 14.43 1.66 31.41
N LYS A 74 13.60 0.93 30.67
CA LYS A 74 13.27 -0.48 30.92
C LYS A 74 13.48 -1.31 29.68
N MET A 75 13.86 -2.58 29.86
CA MET A 75 13.80 -3.54 28.74
C MET A 75 12.36 -3.70 28.27
N ASN A 76 12.16 -3.73 26.95
CA ASN A 76 10.85 -4.02 26.39
C ASN A 76 10.54 -5.51 26.62
N PRO A 77 9.53 -5.87 27.44
CA PRO A 77 9.16 -7.27 27.67
C PRO A 77 8.60 -7.95 26.40
N PHE A 78 8.23 -7.18 25.39
CA PHE A 78 7.66 -7.66 24.13
C PHE A 78 8.37 -6.98 22.94
N PRO A 79 9.62 -7.38 22.60
CA PRO A 79 10.31 -6.81 21.45
C PRO A 79 9.57 -7.20 20.15
N ILE A 80 8.91 -6.22 19.53
CA ILE A 80 8.23 -6.40 18.24
C ILE A 80 9.25 -6.12 17.15
N LYS A 81 9.56 -7.14 16.34
CA LYS A 81 10.33 -6.97 15.11
C LYS A 81 9.40 -6.50 14.00
N GLU A 82 9.69 -5.34 13.42
CA GLU A 82 8.96 -4.82 12.28
C GLU A 82 9.53 -5.41 10.98
N TYR A 83 8.66 -5.97 10.14
CA TYR A 83 9.02 -6.50 8.83
C TYR A 83 8.25 -5.76 7.74
N LEU A 84 8.90 -5.51 6.60
CA LEU A 84 8.21 -5.01 5.42
C LEU A 84 7.33 -6.11 4.83
N GLN A 85 6.01 -5.95 4.98
CA GLN A 85 5.03 -6.85 4.38
C GLN A 85 4.47 -6.23 3.10
N LEU A 86 4.62 -6.95 2.00
CA LEU A 86 4.09 -6.56 0.70
C LEU A 86 2.85 -7.40 0.40
N SER A 87 1.81 -6.78 -0.14
CA SER A 87 0.69 -7.53 -0.74
C SER A 87 1.16 -8.28 -1.99
N PHE A 88 0.45 -9.33 -2.40
CA PHE A 88 0.79 -10.07 -3.63
C PHE A 88 0.85 -9.15 -4.86
N VAL A 89 -0.05 -8.16 -4.91
CA VAL A 89 -0.10 -7.16 -5.99
C VAL A 89 1.11 -6.24 -5.97
N GLU A 90 1.48 -5.71 -4.79
CA GLU A 90 2.69 -4.88 -4.64
C GLU A 90 3.95 -5.68 -4.97
N ALA A 91 4.07 -6.91 -4.46
CA ALA A 91 5.21 -7.79 -4.71
C ALA A 91 5.36 -8.12 -6.21
N PHE A 92 4.26 -8.47 -6.89
CA PHE A 92 4.30 -8.72 -8.33
C PHE A 92 4.63 -7.45 -9.12
N PHE A 93 4.14 -6.28 -8.72
CA PHE A 93 4.50 -5.01 -9.36
C PHE A 93 5.99 -4.68 -9.21
N LEU A 94 6.57 -4.87 -8.03
CA LEU A 94 8.01 -4.65 -7.82
C LEU A 94 8.87 -5.66 -8.58
N CYS A 95 8.39 -6.90 -8.72
CA CYS A 95 9.09 -7.97 -9.45
C CYS A 95 8.99 -7.78 -10.97
N TYR A 96 7.78 -7.77 -11.54
CA TYR A 96 7.55 -7.70 -12.98
C TYR A 96 7.60 -6.25 -13.52
N GLY A 97 6.93 -5.31 -12.86
CA GLY A 97 6.77 -3.94 -13.37
C GLY A 97 8.01 -3.07 -13.21
N LEU A 98 8.73 -3.21 -12.08
CA LEU A 98 9.95 -2.45 -11.81
C LEU A 98 11.25 -3.27 -11.90
N GLY A 99 11.19 -4.60 -11.85
CA GLY A 99 12.39 -5.45 -11.87
C GLY A 99 13.28 -5.34 -10.63
N CYS A 100 12.76 -4.84 -9.50
CA CYS A 100 13.56 -4.53 -8.30
C CYS A 100 13.36 -5.49 -7.12
N LEU A 101 12.51 -6.51 -7.26
CA LEU A 101 12.25 -7.52 -6.25
C LEU A 101 12.47 -8.92 -6.82
N ILE A 102 13.21 -9.76 -6.08
CA ILE A 102 13.36 -11.18 -6.36
C ILE A 102 12.58 -11.95 -5.30
N VAL A 103 11.66 -12.82 -5.72
CA VAL A 103 10.85 -13.63 -4.80
C VAL A 103 11.43 -15.05 -4.73
N GLN A 104 11.62 -15.54 -3.50
CA GLN A 104 12.16 -16.86 -3.22
C GLN A 104 11.15 -17.70 -2.44
N ASN A 105 11.12 -19.01 -2.69
CA ASN A 105 10.41 -20.00 -1.89
C ASN A 105 11.37 -21.13 -1.55
N SER A 106 11.58 -21.40 -0.25
CA SER A 106 12.56 -22.39 0.25
C SER A 106 13.92 -22.26 -0.45
N GLU A 107 14.48 -21.03 -0.45
CA GLU A 107 15.77 -20.66 -1.06
C GLU A 107 15.85 -20.74 -2.60
N ARG A 108 14.77 -21.12 -3.29
CA ARG A 108 14.71 -21.13 -4.76
C ARG A 108 14.02 -19.89 -5.31
N ASN A 109 14.63 -19.24 -6.29
CA ASN A 109 14.02 -18.13 -7.03
C ASN A 109 12.81 -18.64 -7.82
N ILE A 110 11.70 -17.90 -7.75
CA ILE A 110 10.47 -18.22 -8.48
C ILE A 110 10.46 -17.42 -9.78
N ASP A 111 10.25 -18.09 -10.91
CA ASP A 111 10.05 -17.43 -12.20
C ASP A 111 8.75 -16.61 -12.22
N ILE A 112 8.70 -15.54 -13.01
CA ILE A 112 7.57 -14.60 -13.10
C ILE A 112 6.26 -15.33 -13.46
N LYS A 113 6.30 -16.27 -14.40
CA LYS A 113 5.09 -17.03 -14.80
C LYS A 113 4.58 -17.92 -13.67
N SER A 114 5.50 -18.59 -12.98
CA SER A 114 5.19 -19.41 -11.80
C SER A 114 4.65 -18.55 -10.66
N LEU A 115 5.21 -17.35 -10.46
CA LEU A 115 4.77 -16.40 -9.44
C LEU A 115 3.36 -15.88 -9.73
N TRP A 116 3.07 -15.54 -10.99
CA TRP A 116 1.73 -15.13 -11.43
C TRP A 116 0.70 -16.22 -11.11
N LYS A 117 0.98 -17.47 -11.51
CA LYS A 117 0.10 -18.61 -11.25
C LYS A 117 -0.09 -18.81 -9.74
N LEU A 118 0.99 -18.74 -8.96
CA LEU A 118 0.92 -18.86 -7.51
C LEU A 118 -0.01 -17.79 -6.90
N PHE A 119 0.13 -16.53 -7.28
CA PHE A 119 -0.71 -15.46 -6.75
C PHE A 119 -2.17 -15.57 -7.21
N CYS A 120 -2.43 -15.99 -8.45
CA CYS A 120 -3.79 -16.29 -8.91
C CYS A 120 -4.46 -17.39 -8.06
N THR A 121 -3.70 -18.43 -7.67
CA THR A 121 -4.25 -19.51 -6.82
C THR A 121 -4.48 -19.08 -5.38
N LYS A 122 -3.64 -18.18 -4.83
CA LYS A 122 -3.72 -17.74 -3.43
C LYS A 122 -4.72 -16.60 -3.22
N GLN A 123 -4.91 -15.73 -4.19
CA GLN A 123 -5.83 -14.61 -4.12
C GLN A 123 -6.80 -14.66 -5.30
N ARG A 124 -8.06 -15.00 -5.01
CA ARG A 124 -9.14 -15.12 -6.01
C ARG A 124 -9.27 -13.89 -6.91
N ASN A 125 -9.12 -12.69 -6.36
CA ASN A 125 -9.24 -11.42 -7.11
C ASN A 125 -7.90 -10.85 -7.56
N PHE A 126 -6.84 -11.66 -7.62
CA PHE A 126 -5.50 -11.17 -7.92
C PHE A 126 -5.43 -10.44 -9.27
N ILE A 127 -5.95 -11.04 -10.34
CA ILE A 127 -5.91 -10.47 -11.69
C ILE A 127 -6.54 -9.07 -11.75
N PRO A 128 -7.83 -8.86 -11.41
CA PRO A 128 -8.41 -7.52 -11.47
C PRO A 128 -7.76 -6.53 -10.51
N SER A 129 -7.30 -7.00 -9.34
CA SER A 129 -6.57 -6.16 -8.38
C SER A 129 -5.25 -5.67 -8.96
N TYR A 130 -4.50 -6.58 -9.60
CA TYR A 130 -3.20 -6.27 -10.18
C TYR A 130 -3.31 -5.35 -11.41
N ILE A 131 -4.25 -5.61 -12.33
CA ILE A 131 -4.48 -4.74 -13.50
C ILE A 131 -4.84 -3.33 -13.04
N CYS A 132 -5.76 -3.21 -12.08
CA CYS A 132 -6.15 -1.93 -11.47
C CYS A 132 -4.95 -1.23 -10.82
N TYR A 133 -4.16 -1.95 -10.04
CA TYR A 133 -2.97 -1.42 -9.38
C TYR A 133 -1.94 -0.92 -10.39
N HIS A 134 -1.60 -1.72 -11.40
CA HIS A 134 -0.66 -1.38 -12.46
C HIS A 134 -1.10 -0.13 -13.22
N TYR A 135 -2.39 -0.05 -13.56
CA TYR A 135 -2.99 1.11 -14.22
C TYR A 135 -2.90 2.40 -13.39
N PHE A 136 -3.20 2.34 -12.09
CA PHE A 136 -3.08 3.53 -11.24
C PHE A 136 -1.62 3.92 -11.01
N ARG A 137 -0.71 2.95 -10.89
CA ARG A 137 0.74 3.22 -10.81
C ARG A 137 1.25 3.90 -12.08
N SER A 138 0.82 3.47 -13.27
CA SER A 138 1.22 4.11 -14.53
C SER A 138 0.67 5.53 -14.69
N LYS A 139 -0.47 5.84 -14.05
CA LYS A 139 -1.00 7.21 -13.91
C LYS A 139 -0.31 8.06 -12.84
N GLY A 140 0.69 7.51 -12.14
CA GLY A 140 1.42 8.23 -11.08
C GLY A 140 0.74 8.22 -9.71
N TRP A 141 -0.33 7.44 -9.52
CA TRP A 141 -0.94 7.25 -8.20
C TRP A 141 -0.17 6.23 -7.36
N VAL A 142 -0.40 6.28 -6.05
CA VAL A 142 0.07 5.31 -5.07
C VAL A 142 -1.15 4.63 -4.46
N PRO A 143 -1.56 3.46 -4.99
CA PRO A 143 -2.65 2.68 -4.41
C PRO A 143 -2.20 2.03 -3.10
N LYS A 144 -2.99 2.18 -2.03
CA LYS A 144 -2.82 1.43 -0.77
C LYS A 144 -4.12 0.72 -0.42
N SER A 145 -4.07 -0.26 0.49
CA SER A 145 -5.25 -1.02 0.93
C SER A 145 -6.40 -0.10 1.35
N GLY A 146 -7.57 -0.32 0.74
CA GLY A 146 -8.81 0.40 1.02
C GLY A 146 -9.63 -0.13 2.20
N LEU A 147 -9.12 -1.16 2.90
CA LEU A 147 -9.87 -1.89 3.93
C LEU A 147 -10.48 -0.97 5.00
N LYS A 148 -9.75 0.06 5.44
CA LYS A 148 -10.21 1.04 6.45
C LYS A 148 -11.43 1.84 6.02
N PHE A 149 -11.68 1.96 4.71
CA PHE A 149 -12.77 2.74 4.12
C PHE A 149 -13.77 1.85 3.38
N GLY A 150 -13.69 0.53 3.57
CA GLY A 150 -14.57 -0.44 2.93
C GLY A 150 -14.42 -0.47 1.41
N CYS A 151 -13.27 -0.12 0.84
CA CYS A 151 -13.00 -0.16 -0.60
C CYS A 151 -11.78 -1.03 -0.91
N ASP A 152 -11.45 -1.23 -2.18
CA ASP A 152 -10.31 -2.07 -2.58
C ASP A 152 -8.99 -1.30 -2.45
N TYR A 153 -8.96 -0.06 -2.96
CA TYR A 153 -7.79 0.83 -2.84
C TYR A 153 -8.14 2.24 -2.37
N ILE A 154 -7.19 2.88 -1.70
CA ILE A 154 -7.11 4.34 -1.60
C ILE A 154 -5.99 4.84 -2.50
N LEU A 155 -6.28 5.84 -3.33
CA LEU A 155 -5.29 6.48 -4.18
C LEU A 155 -4.69 7.71 -3.50
N TYR A 156 -3.37 7.73 -3.41
CA TYR A 156 -2.59 8.87 -2.93
C TYR A 156 -1.74 9.42 -4.07
N LYS A 157 -1.52 10.75 -4.09
CA LYS A 157 -0.63 11.37 -5.09
C LYS A 157 0.84 10.99 -4.88
N VAL A 158 1.30 10.98 -3.62
CA VAL A 158 2.71 10.65 -3.27
C VAL A 158 2.78 9.57 -2.19
N GLY A 159 1.90 9.63 -1.18
CA GLY A 159 1.77 8.57 -0.18
C GLY A 159 1.13 9.07 1.12
N PRO A 160 0.72 8.16 2.01
CA PRO A 160 0.02 8.51 3.25
C PRO A 160 0.75 9.50 4.19
N PRO A 161 2.10 9.46 4.33
CA PRO A 161 2.79 10.44 5.17
C PRO A 161 2.77 11.88 4.61
N PHE A 162 2.52 12.03 3.31
CA PHE A 162 2.74 13.30 2.60
C PHE A 162 1.43 13.94 2.13
N TYR A 163 0.43 13.13 1.77
CA TYR A 163 -0.83 13.61 1.22
C TYR A 163 -2.01 12.80 1.76
N HIS A 164 -3.17 13.44 1.83
CA HIS A 164 -4.43 12.74 2.01
C HIS A 164 -4.76 11.92 0.74
N GLY A 165 -5.35 10.74 0.94
CA GLY A 165 -5.88 9.97 -0.18
C GLY A 165 -7.05 10.70 -0.81
N SER A 166 -7.12 10.72 -2.14
CA SER A 166 -8.15 11.43 -2.91
C SER A 166 -9.35 10.54 -3.23
N TYR A 167 -9.09 9.29 -3.62
CA TYR A 167 -10.13 8.40 -4.13
C TYR A 167 -10.21 7.10 -3.33
N SER A 168 -11.44 6.67 -3.04
CA SER A 168 -11.79 5.32 -2.60
C SER A 168 -12.23 4.48 -3.79
N VAL A 169 -11.41 3.51 -4.19
CA VAL A 169 -11.59 2.73 -5.41
C VAL A 169 -12.33 1.43 -5.14
N ILE A 170 -13.37 1.17 -5.94
CA ILE A 170 -14.07 -0.12 -5.99
C ILE A 170 -13.79 -0.77 -7.33
N ILE A 171 -13.30 -2.00 -7.33
CA ILE A 171 -12.94 -2.73 -8.55
C ILE A 171 -14.12 -3.56 -9.04
N GLN A 172 -14.44 -3.45 -10.32
CA GLN A 172 -15.45 -4.25 -11.00
C GLN A 172 -14.82 -5.01 -12.16
N TYR A 173 -14.76 -6.35 -12.06
CA TYR A 173 -14.19 -7.19 -13.10
C TYR A 173 -15.28 -7.67 -14.05
N VAL A 174 -15.22 -7.27 -15.32
CA VAL A 174 -16.30 -7.51 -16.28
C VAL A 174 -15.77 -8.04 -17.60
N GLU A 175 -16.59 -8.81 -18.31
CA GLU A 175 -16.27 -9.30 -19.65
C GLU A 175 -16.48 -8.22 -20.72
N GLU A 176 -15.61 -8.22 -21.73
CA GLU A 176 -15.75 -7.33 -22.88
C GLU A 176 -17.02 -7.64 -23.69
N GLY A 177 -17.76 -6.58 -24.05
CA GLY A 177 -19.00 -6.65 -24.81
C GLY A 177 -20.23 -6.86 -23.92
N SER A 178 -20.27 -7.92 -23.09
CA SER A 178 -21.43 -8.17 -22.22
C SER A 178 -21.47 -7.27 -20.99
N LEU A 179 -20.30 -6.78 -20.55
CA LEU A 179 -20.08 -6.03 -19.31
C LEU A 179 -20.64 -6.75 -18.06
N LYS A 180 -20.85 -8.06 -18.16
CA LYS A 180 -21.27 -8.89 -17.03
C LYS A 180 -20.07 -9.23 -16.15
N PRO A 181 -20.29 -9.41 -14.84
CA PRO A 181 -19.31 -9.97 -13.92
C PRO A 181 -18.62 -11.22 -14.47
N VAL A 182 -17.29 -11.26 -14.42
CA VAL A 182 -16.53 -12.47 -14.82
C VAL A 182 -16.78 -13.57 -13.79
N SER A 183 -17.16 -14.76 -14.24
CA SER A 183 -17.40 -15.91 -13.37
C SER A 183 -16.12 -16.38 -12.68
N GLY A 184 -16.25 -16.98 -11.48
CA GLY A 184 -15.10 -17.45 -10.71
C GLY A 184 -14.38 -16.39 -9.86
N TYR A 185 -14.68 -15.10 -10.05
CA TYR A 185 -14.12 -14.01 -9.24
C TYR A 185 -15.10 -13.54 -8.16
N TYR A 186 -14.59 -12.96 -7.07
CA TYR A 186 -15.44 -12.30 -6.08
C TYR A 186 -15.75 -10.89 -6.58
N GLN A 187 -17.03 -10.53 -6.60
CA GLN A 187 -17.45 -9.22 -7.07
C GLN A 187 -18.46 -8.60 -6.12
N ARG A 188 -18.16 -7.37 -5.70
CA ARG A 188 -19.05 -6.59 -4.87
C ARG A 188 -20.27 -6.18 -5.69
N LYS A 189 -21.46 -6.54 -5.23
CA LYS A 189 -22.72 -6.04 -5.78
C LYS A 189 -22.87 -4.55 -5.50
N LEU A 190 -23.01 -3.75 -6.56
CA LEU A 190 -23.23 -2.31 -6.47
C LEU A 190 -24.72 -1.99 -6.41
N SER A 191 -25.34 -2.25 -5.27
CA SER A 191 -26.68 -1.76 -4.99
C SER A 191 -26.64 -0.27 -4.62
N TRP A 192 -27.74 0.45 -4.82
CA TRP A 192 -27.80 1.85 -4.38
C TRP A 192 -27.55 2.02 -2.88
N ARG A 193 -28.03 1.07 -2.06
CA ARG A 193 -27.75 1.05 -0.61
C ARG A 193 -26.26 0.94 -0.30
N SER A 194 -25.54 0.04 -0.99
CA SER A 194 -24.10 -0.13 -0.77
C SER A 194 -23.30 1.07 -1.28
N LEU A 195 -23.67 1.64 -2.43
CA LEU A 195 -23.05 2.86 -2.95
C LEU A 195 -23.27 4.06 -2.04
N CYS A 196 -24.49 4.29 -1.55
CA CYS A 196 -24.79 5.35 -0.59
C CYS A 196 -24.02 5.18 0.73
N GLY A 197 -23.90 3.95 1.23
CA GLY A 197 -23.10 3.65 2.42
C GLY A 197 -21.62 3.96 2.22
N LEU A 198 -21.06 3.58 1.07
CA LEU A 198 -19.67 3.87 0.71
C LEU A 198 -19.42 5.36 0.51
N ASN A 199 -20.34 6.06 -0.15
CA ASN A 199 -20.28 7.51 -0.30
C ASN A 199 -20.25 8.19 1.07
N ARG A 200 -21.14 7.78 2.00
CA ARG A 200 -21.16 8.33 3.36
C ARG A 200 -19.82 8.17 4.09
N ILE A 201 -19.24 6.97 4.07
CA ILE A 201 -17.96 6.70 4.75
C ILE A 201 -16.81 7.50 4.13
N THR A 202 -16.81 7.59 2.80
CA THR A 202 -15.73 8.19 2.01
C THR A 202 -15.75 9.71 2.08
N GLU A 203 -16.94 10.31 2.00
CA GLU A 203 -17.16 11.77 2.10
C GLU A 203 -16.78 12.29 3.49
N HIS A 204 -17.08 11.54 4.56
CA HIS A 204 -16.69 11.90 5.94
C HIS A 204 -15.18 12.08 6.14
N VAL A 205 -14.35 11.53 5.25
CA VAL A 205 -12.88 11.63 5.30
C VAL A 205 -12.30 12.34 4.08
N GLY A 206 -13.11 13.16 3.40
CA GLY A 206 -12.68 14.02 2.29
C GLY A 206 -12.18 13.26 1.07
N LYS A 207 -12.77 12.10 0.76
CA LYS A 207 -12.45 11.30 -0.42
C LYS A 207 -13.64 11.25 -1.35
N GLU A 208 -13.40 10.85 -2.59
CA GLU A 208 -14.45 10.58 -3.58
C GLU A 208 -14.48 9.10 -3.95
N VAL A 209 -15.66 8.57 -4.26
CA VAL A 209 -15.81 7.17 -4.66
C VAL A 209 -15.51 7.03 -6.15
N LEU A 210 -14.57 6.15 -6.48
CA LEU A 210 -14.18 5.83 -7.86
C LEU A 210 -14.47 4.36 -8.14
N ILE A 211 -15.33 4.08 -9.12
CA ILE A 211 -15.57 2.72 -9.60
C ILE A 211 -14.62 2.46 -10.76
N CYS A 212 -13.73 1.48 -10.59
CA CYS A 212 -12.74 1.08 -11.60
C CYS A 212 -13.19 -0.23 -12.26
N TYR A 213 -13.66 -0.15 -13.50
CA TYR A 213 -13.98 -1.31 -14.32
C TYR A 213 -12.72 -1.85 -14.98
N VAL A 214 -12.39 -3.10 -14.67
CA VAL A 214 -11.37 -3.89 -15.37
C VAL A 214 -12.10 -4.78 -16.36
N ILE A 215 -11.91 -4.52 -17.65
CA ILE A 215 -12.62 -5.18 -18.74
C ILE A 215 -11.71 -6.27 -19.31
N LYS A 216 -12.12 -7.53 -19.13
CA LYS A 216 -11.45 -8.73 -19.62
C LYS A 216 -11.74 -8.93 -21.12
N PRO A 217 -10.72 -9.02 -21.98
CA PRO A 217 -10.90 -9.33 -23.39
C PRO A 217 -11.35 -10.78 -23.59
N LYS A 218 -12.14 -11.05 -24.64
CA LYS A 218 -12.66 -12.41 -24.92
C LYS A 218 -11.58 -13.42 -25.34
N SER A 219 -10.45 -12.93 -25.85
CA SER A 219 -9.39 -13.76 -26.43
C SER A 219 -8.45 -14.40 -25.39
N ILE A 220 -8.54 -14.02 -24.12
CA ILE A 220 -7.53 -14.36 -23.11
C ILE A 220 -8.09 -15.31 -22.06
N SER A 221 -7.38 -16.43 -21.86
CA SER A 221 -7.54 -17.30 -20.69
C SER A 221 -6.73 -16.75 -19.51
N ASP A 222 -7.26 -16.86 -18.30
CA ASP A 222 -6.67 -16.27 -17.10
C ASP A 222 -5.35 -16.94 -16.66
N GLU A 223 -5.06 -18.13 -17.19
CA GLU A 223 -4.00 -19.00 -16.68
C GLU A 223 -2.62 -18.76 -17.30
N THR A 224 -2.55 -18.12 -18.48
CA THR A 224 -1.30 -17.98 -19.21
C THR A 224 -0.80 -16.54 -19.17
N PHE A 225 0.15 -16.27 -18.28
CA PHE A 225 0.85 -14.99 -18.27
C PHE A 225 1.81 -14.91 -19.47
N SER A 226 1.50 -14.02 -20.41
CA SER A 226 2.38 -13.60 -21.51
C SER A 226 2.95 -12.21 -21.23
N SER A 227 4.03 -11.84 -21.92
CA SER A 227 4.66 -10.51 -21.77
C SER A 227 3.65 -9.37 -21.99
N ASP A 228 2.71 -9.57 -22.92
CA ASP A 228 1.74 -8.57 -23.33
C ASP A 228 0.38 -8.76 -22.64
N PHE A 229 0.24 -9.67 -21.67
CA PHE A 229 -1.04 -10.03 -21.06
C PHE A 229 -1.80 -8.79 -20.53
N ILE A 230 -1.08 -7.87 -19.89
CA ILE A 230 -1.65 -6.68 -19.24
C ILE A 230 -2.19 -5.67 -20.26
N SER A 231 -1.53 -5.52 -21.43
CA SER A 231 -1.91 -4.50 -22.42
C SER A 231 -3.25 -4.76 -23.10
N HIS A 232 -3.73 -6.00 -23.04
CA HIS A 232 -5.02 -6.40 -23.62
C HIS A 232 -6.22 -6.03 -22.73
N PHE A 233 -5.99 -5.74 -21.45
CA PHE A 233 -7.07 -5.30 -20.56
C PHE A 233 -7.40 -3.84 -20.81
N LYS A 234 -8.70 -3.52 -20.79
CA LYS A 234 -9.18 -2.14 -20.81
C LYS A 234 -9.62 -1.75 -19.41
N VAL A 235 -9.25 -0.55 -18.98
CA VAL A 235 -9.65 -0.01 -17.68
C VAL A 235 -10.48 1.25 -17.89
N LYS A 236 -11.67 1.30 -17.26
CA LYS A 236 -12.56 2.46 -17.29
C LYS A 236 -12.88 2.93 -15.88
N GLU A 237 -12.74 4.24 -15.67
CA GLU A 237 -13.03 4.91 -14.41
C GLU A 237 -14.43 5.54 -14.47
N ILE A 238 -15.20 5.40 -13.39
CA ILE A 238 -16.47 6.10 -13.19
C ILE A 238 -16.43 6.73 -11.82
N MET A 239 -16.46 8.05 -11.76
CA MET A 239 -16.55 8.79 -10.50
C MET A 239 -18.02 8.83 -10.05
N LEU A 240 -18.26 8.49 -8.78
CA LEU A 240 -19.57 8.62 -8.17
C LEU A 240 -19.58 9.89 -7.32
N SER A 241 -20.26 10.91 -7.79
CA SER A 241 -20.54 12.14 -7.04
C SER A 241 -21.99 12.19 -6.59
N ARG A 242 -22.23 12.82 -5.43
CA ARG A 242 -23.58 13.14 -4.98
C ARG A 242 -24.09 14.31 -5.82
N TRP A 243 -25.30 14.18 -6.36
CA TRP A 243 -25.96 15.32 -6.98
C TRP A 243 -26.37 16.35 -5.92
N VAL A 244 -25.89 17.58 -6.07
CA VAL A 244 -26.19 18.70 -5.16
C VAL A 244 -26.87 19.81 -5.96
N SER A 245 -28.17 20.00 -5.71
CA SER A 245 -29.01 20.91 -6.49
C SER A 245 -28.51 22.36 -6.53
N SER A 246 -27.83 22.83 -5.49
CA SER A 246 -27.26 24.18 -5.44
C SER A 246 -26.02 24.36 -6.32
N GLN A 247 -25.20 23.31 -6.49
CA GLN A 247 -23.99 23.34 -7.31
C GLN A 247 -24.32 23.15 -8.80
N GLU A 248 -25.26 22.26 -9.10
CA GLU A 248 -25.66 21.88 -10.45
C GLU A 248 -26.54 22.91 -11.17
N ARG A 249 -27.12 23.85 -10.42
CA ARG A 249 -27.87 24.98 -10.99
C ARG A 249 -26.96 26.09 -11.53
N GLN A 250 -25.72 26.18 -11.06
CA GLN A 250 -24.80 27.26 -11.41
C GLN A 250 -23.82 26.88 -12.53
N ASN A 251 -23.56 25.59 -12.75
CA ASN A 251 -22.52 25.10 -13.67
C ASN A 251 -22.99 24.76 -15.10
N LYS A 252 -24.08 25.33 -15.61
CA LYS A 252 -24.62 25.03 -16.96
C LYS A 252 -24.42 26.14 -17.99
N GLU A 253 -23.37 26.93 -17.87
CA GLU A 253 -22.93 27.81 -18.94
C GLU A 253 -21.63 27.24 -19.51
N THR A 254 -21.67 26.72 -20.73
CA THR A 254 -20.57 26.11 -21.52
C THR A 254 -20.20 24.65 -21.23
N GLU A 255 -21.05 23.71 -21.66
CA GLU A 255 -20.54 22.46 -22.22
C GLU A 255 -21.04 22.37 -23.67
N ASP A 256 -20.16 22.71 -24.62
CA ASP A 256 -20.39 22.41 -26.03
C ASP A 256 -20.43 20.89 -26.18
N ILE A 257 -21.59 20.43 -26.66
CA ILE A 257 -21.87 19.03 -26.95
C ILE A 257 -21.00 18.64 -28.16
N PRO A 258 -20.16 17.60 -28.10
CA PRO A 258 -19.47 17.06 -29.27
C PRO A 258 -20.43 16.36 -30.24
#